data_AF-K1T6U8-F1
#
_entry.id   AF-K1T6U8-F1
#
_cell.length_a   1.000
_cell.length_b   1.000
_cell.length_c   1.000
_cell.angle_alpha   90.00
_cell.angle_beta   90.00
_cell.angle_gamma   90.00
#
_symmetry.space_group_name_H-M   'P 1'
#
loop_
_entity.id
_entity.type
_entity.pdbx_description
1 polymer ?
#
loop_
_entity_poly.entity_id
_entity_poly.type
_entity_poly.pdbx_seq_one_letter_code
_entity_poly.pdbx_strand_id
1 'polypeptide(L)'
;LDKVERVIKAIREVDKDVIIMIDNCYCEFVSKREPLEVGADVIVGSLIKNLGGGIAPNGAYIAGRKDLVELAAERLTVPGEGKGVGPTLGINRSLLQGLFLAPSVVKASIKTAILINKKLTGGEPNRELDVFPFDDAEADCHFERTPRGYLFRMVPRNGDRPTLFFKAFDSPDVQSDLLADGREPHQSLMRFGLWIMFGIAISPEAIAIHSSTIECEGRAVLFLGESGTGKAPIPGCGRST
;
A
#
# COMPACT_ATOMS: atom_id res chain seq x y z
N LEU A 1 -8.20 9.68 6.37
CA LEU A 1 -7.26 10.76 6.76
C LEU A 1 -7.28 11.07 8.24
N ASP A 2 -8.43 11.08 8.91
CA ASP A 2 -8.50 11.34 10.36
C ASP A 2 -7.60 10.43 11.19
N LYS A 3 -7.48 9.15 10.80
CA LYS A 3 -6.51 8.22 11.40
C LYS A 3 -5.06 8.67 11.21
N VAL A 4 -4.68 9.11 10.01
CA VAL A 4 -3.34 9.64 9.69
C VAL A 4 -3.07 10.92 10.47
N GLU A 5 -4.04 11.83 10.55
CA GLU A 5 -3.93 13.08 11.33
C GLU A 5 -3.67 12.79 12.82
N ARG A 6 -4.36 11.80 13.40
CA ARG A 6 -4.12 11.37 14.79
C ARG A 6 -2.70 10.81 14.98
N VAL A 7 -2.22 9.99 14.04
CA VAL A 7 -0.86 9.45 14.09
C VAL A 7 0.19 10.56 14.00
N ILE A 8 0.01 11.50 13.07
CA ILE A 8 0.90 12.67 12.93
C ILE A 8 0.94 13.47 14.23
N LYS A 9 -0.23 13.75 14.83
CA LYS A 9 -0.31 14.46 16.12
C LYS A 9 0.44 13.73 17.23
N ALA A 10 0.24 12.43 17.36
CA ALA A 10 0.94 11.62 18.36
C ALA A 10 2.46 11.60 18.16
N ILE A 11 2.93 11.52 16.91
CA ILE A 11 4.37 11.61 16.60
C ILE A 11 4.92 12.98 17.02
N ARG A 12 4.19 14.06 16.71
CA ARG A 12 4.58 15.44 17.02
C ARG A 12 4.55 15.78 18.51
N GLU A 13 3.80 15.04 19.31
CA GLU A 13 3.84 15.14 20.78
C GLU A 13 5.18 14.64 21.34
N VAL A 14 5.82 13.69 20.67
CA VAL A 14 7.13 13.14 21.06
C VAL A 14 8.27 13.96 20.47
N ASP A 15 8.22 14.24 19.17
CA ASP A 15 9.27 14.99 18.46
C ASP A 15 8.63 15.96 17.46
N LYS A 16 8.88 17.26 17.66
CA LYS A 16 8.36 18.32 16.79
C LYS A 16 9.19 18.50 15.53
N ASP A 17 10.44 18.04 15.51
CA ASP A 17 11.41 18.26 14.44
C ASP A 17 11.52 17.08 13.46
N VAL A 18 10.94 15.92 13.81
CA VAL A 18 10.86 14.72 12.95
C VAL A 18 10.28 15.04 11.57
N ILE A 19 10.85 14.46 10.52
CA ILE A 19 10.30 14.60 9.17
C ILE A 19 9.31 13.45 8.93
N ILE A 20 8.07 13.78 8.61
CA ILE A 20 7.01 12.81 8.33
C ILE A 20 6.81 12.73 6.83
N MET A 21 7.32 11.64 6.23
CA MET A 21 7.12 11.30 4.83
C MET A 21 5.98 10.28 4.68
N ILE A 22 5.00 10.60 3.82
CA ILE A 22 3.91 9.66 3.51
C ILE A 22 4.02 9.18 2.06
N ASP A 23 4.05 7.87 1.89
CA ASP A 23 3.84 7.22 0.62
C ASP A 23 2.35 7.26 0.27
N ASN A 24 1.99 8.15 -0.65
CA ASN A 24 0.61 8.47 -0.97
C ASN A 24 0.08 7.71 -2.19
N CYS A 25 0.79 6.66 -2.64
CA CYS A 25 0.36 5.83 -3.75
C CYS A 25 -1.05 5.27 -3.54
N TYR A 26 -1.90 5.36 -4.57
CA TYR A 26 -3.30 4.91 -4.59
C TYR A 26 -4.26 5.77 -3.78
N CYS A 27 -3.77 6.75 -3.01
CA CYS A 27 -4.58 7.63 -2.20
C CYS A 27 -4.90 8.96 -2.91
N GLU A 28 -4.16 9.29 -3.97
CA GLU A 28 -4.35 10.55 -4.69
C GLU A 28 -5.77 10.67 -5.23
N PHE A 29 -6.45 11.77 -4.90
CA PHE A 29 -7.83 12.09 -5.28
C PHE A 29 -8.91 11.10 -4.78
N VAL A 30 -8.58 10.21 -3.85
CA VAL A 30 -9.58 9.33 -3.19
C VAL A 30 -10.40 10.12 -2.16
N SER A 31 -9.78 11.15 -1.57
CA SER A 31 -10.38 12.04 -0.57
C SER A 31 -10.38 13.49 -1.07
N LYS A 32 -11.10 14.38 -0.36
CA LYS A 32 -11.08 15.83 -0.62
C LYS A 32 -9.81 16.53 -0.11
N ARG A 33 -9.13 15.90 0.84
CA ARG A 33 -7.88 16.36 1.46
C ARG A 33 -6.78 15.36 1.13
N GLU A 34 -5.53 15.80 1.13
CA GLU A 34 -4.34 14.97 0.99
C GLU A 34 -3.49 14.99 2.28
N PRO A 35 -2.51 14.08 2.46
CA PRO A 35 -1.77 13.97 3.73
C PRO A 35 -1.00 15.25 4.13
N LEU A 36 -0.59 16.07 3.18
CA LEU A 36 0.04 17.38 3.45
C LEU A 36 -0.90 18.31 4.24
N GLU A 37 -2.22 18.23 4.03
CA GLU A 37 -3.22 19.06 4.70
C GLU A 37 -3.55 18.59 6.13
N VAL A 38 -3.01 17.45 6.56
CA VAL A 38 -3.15 16.90 7.92
C VAL A 38 -1.81 16.86 8.68
N GLY A 39 -0.75 17.48 8.14
CA GLY A 39 0.52 17.68 8.83
C GLY A 39 1.68 16.79 8.39
N ALA A 40 1.56 16.09 7.26
CA ALA A 40 2.73 15.45 6.63
C ALA A 40 3.68 16.52 6.05
N ASP A 41 4.98 16.31 6.17
CA ASP A 41 5.98 17.24 5.64
C ASP A 41 6.18 17.07 4.13
N VAL A 42 6.13 15.83 3.67
CA VAL A 42 6.37 15.46 2.27
C VAL A 42 5.59 14.20 1.93
N ILE A 43 5.04 14.17 0.72
CA ILE A 43 4.39 13.00 0.14
C ILE A 43 5.10 12.58 -1.13
N VAL A 44 5.09 11.28 -1.41
CA VAL A 44 5.64 10.72 -2.64
C VAL A 44 4.63 9.76 -3.26
N GLY A 45 4.68 9.63 -4.57
CA GLY A 45 3.87 8.63 -5.26
C GLY A 45 4.28 8.42 -6.71
N SER A 46 3.55 7.54 -7.40
CA SER A 46 3.87 7.13 -8.77
C SER A 46 2.91 7.77 -9.77
N LEU A 47 3.45 8.27 -10.89
CA LEU A 47 2.65 8.82 -11.97
C LEU A 47 1.99 7.73 -12.82
N ILE A 48 2.45 6.48 -12.80
CA ILE A 48 1.74 5.38 -13.49
C ILE A 48 0.54 4.84 -12.69
N LYS A 49 0.21 5.46 -11.56
CA LYS A 49 -0.94 5.12 -10.70
C LYS A 49 -2.02 6.20 -10.82
N ASN A 50 -2.69 6.54 -9.73
CA ASN A 50 -3.79 7.49 -9.68
C ASN A 50 -3.44 8.84 -10.33
N LEU A 51 -2.31 9.44 -9.94
CA LEU A 51 -1.99 10.82 -10.30
C LEU A 51 -1.73 11.03 -11.80
N GLY A 52 -1.32 10.01 -12.55
CA GLY A 52 -1.16 10.12 -14.00
C GLY A 52 -2.35 9.65 -14.83
N GLY A 53 -3.45 9.26 -14.18
CA GLY A 53 -4.75 9.06 -14.85
C GLY A 53 -4.75 8.06 -16.00
N GLY A 54 -3.82 7.09 -16.01
CA GLY A 54 -3.64 6.13 -17.10
C GLY A 54 -3.05 6.70 -18.40
N ILE A 55 -2.60 7.96 -18.39
CA ILE A 55 -1.99 8.64 -19.55
C ILE A 55 -0.48 8.85 -19.35
N ALA A 56 -0.05 9.11 -18.11
CA ALA A 56 1.37 9.28 -17.82
C ALA A 56 2.13 7.96 -18.11
N PRO A 57 3.15 7.97 -18.98
CA PRO A 57 3.81 6.74 -19.41
C PRO A 57 4.78 6.19 -18.35
N ASN A 58 5.28 7.05 -17.47
CA ASN A 58 6.22 6.73 -16.40
C ASN A 58 6.29 7.91 -15.40
N GLY A 59 7.12 7.75 -14.38
CA GLY A 59 7.51 8.81 -13.47
C GLY A 59 6.96 8.69 -12.06
N ALA A 60 7.37 9.62 -11.21
CA ALA A 60 6.99 9.75 -9.82
C ALA A 60 6.84 11.22 -9.47
N TYR A 61 6.21 11.51 -8.34
CA TYR A 61 6.12 12.86 -7.80
C TYR A 61 6.60 12.89 -6.35
N ILE A 62 7.06 14.07 -5.95
CA ILE A 62 7.36 14.45 -4.57
C ILE A 62 6.72 15.81 -4.37
N ALA A 63 5.91 15.97 -3.33
CA ALA A 63 5.24 17.22 -3.00
C ALA A 63 5.28 17.47 -1.49
N GLY A 64 5.44 18.73 -1.08
CA GLY A 64 5.52 19.08 0.33
C GLY A 64 6.42 20.27 0.59
N ARG A 65 7.06 20.28 1.76
CA ARG A 65 7.99 21.31 2.22
C ARG A 65 9.12 21.58 1.23
N LYS A 66 9.37 22.86 0.94
CA LYS A 66 10.32 23.31 -0.08
C LYS A 66 11.73 22.78 0.14
N ASP A 67 12.22 22.82 1.38
CA ASP A 67 13.54 22.32 1.76
C ASP A 67 13.70 20.83 1.48
N LEU A 68 12.68 20.02 1.82
CA LEU A 68 12.71 18.57 1.58
C LEU A 68 12.60 18.21 0.10
N VAL A 69 11.77 18.93 -0.65
CA VAL A 69 11.65 18.72 -2.10
C VAL A 69 12.93 19.13 -2.83
N GLU A 70 13.66 20.14 -2.34
CA GLU A 70 14.97 20.52 -2.90
C GLU A 70 16.02 19.46 -2.61
N LEU A 71 16.13 18.98 -1.36
CA LEU A 71 17.03 17.88 -1.00
C LEU A 71 16.77 16.62 -1.83
N ALA A 72 15.49 16.28 -2.06
CA ALA A 72 15.12 15.15 -2.90
C ALA A 72 15.53 15.36 -4.38
N ALA A 73 15.45 16.59 -4.89
CA ALA A 73 15.87 16.91 -6.24
C ALA A 73 17.39 16.83 -6.40
N GLU A 74 18.16 17.40 -5.47
CA GLU A 74 19.62 17.27 -5.46
C GLU A 74 20.07 15.80 -5.37
N ARG A 75 19.33 14.99 -4.60
CA ARG A 75 19.59 13.55 -4.51
C ARG A 75 19.31 12.82 -5.82
N LEU A 76 18.26 13.22 -6.55
CA LEU A 76 17.87 12.62 -7.83
C LEU A 76 18.84 12.96 -8.96
N THR A 77 19.39 14.18 -8.94
CA THR A 77 20.30 14.67 -9.96
C THR A 77 21.75 14.71 -9.44
N VAL A 78 22.18 15.84 -8.92
CA VAL A 78 23.47 16.05 -8.26
C VAL A 78 23.36 17.29 -7.35
N PRO A 79 24.08 17.33 -6.21
CA PRO A 79 24.13 18.53 -5.37
C PRO A 79 24.51 19.79 -6.16
N GLY A 80 23.79 20.89 -5.90
CA GLY A 80 24.00 22.17 -6.59
C GLY A 80 23.22 22.37 -7.89
N GLU A 81 22.85 21.30 -8.61
CA GLU A 81 22.03 21.39 -9.83
C GLU A 81 20.53 21.20 -9.53
N GLY A 82 20.19 20.32 -8.58
CA GLY A 82 18.83 20.12 -8.11
C GLY A 82 17.82 19.91 -9.25
N LYS A 83 16.80 20.78 -9.31
CA LYS A 83 15.75 20.76 -10.35
C LYS A 83 16.12 21.50 -11.65
N GLY A 84 17.31 22.09 -11.73
CA GLY A 84 17.75 22.92 -12.87
C GLY A 84 18.03 22.12 -14.15
N VAL A 85 18.22 20.80 -14.02
CA VAL A 85 18.58 19.88 -15.11
C VAL A 85 17.59 18.73 -15.20
N GLY A 86 17.38 18.22 -16.42
CA GLY A 86 16.46 17.11 -16.69
C GLY A 86 15.58 17.37 -17.90
N PRO A 87 15.97 16.94 -19.11
CA PRO A 87 15.15 17.12 -20.30
C PRO A 87 13.85 16.30 -20.14
N THR A 88 12.70 16.93 -20.36
CA THR A 88 11.39 16.25 -20.24
C THR A 88 11.07 15.35 -21.44
N LEU A 89 11.90 15.37 -22.50
CA LEU A 89 11.77 14.52 -23.69
C LEU A 89 10.36 14.51 -24.31
N GLY A 90 9.64 15.62 -24.20
CA GLY A 90 8.30 15.80 -24.78
C GLY A 90 7.14 15.15 -24.00
N ILE A 91 7.39 14.56 -22.83
CA ILE A 91 6.32 13.86 -22.07
C ILE A 91 5.40 14.80 -21.28
N ASN A 92 5.72 16.10 -21.23
CA ASN A 92 4.96 17.11 -20.48
C ASN A 92 3.46 17.10 -20.79
N ARG A 93 3.10 16.94 -22.07
CA ARG A 93 1.70 16.87 -22.48
C ARG A 93 0.97 15.70 -21.81
N SER A 94 1.57 14.52 -21.83
CA SER A 94 0.99 13.31 -21.24
C SER A 94 0.88 13.42 -19.73
N LEU A 95 1.88 14.00 -19.06
CA LEU A 95 1.85 14.23 -17.62
C LEU A 95 0.71 15.18 -17.22
N LEU A 96 0.61 16.34 -17.89
CA LEU A 96 -0.42 17.34 -17.59
C LEU A 96 -1.83 16.83 -17.92
N GLN A 97 -1.99 16.13 -19.05
CA GLN A 97 -3.26 15.52 -19.42
C GLN A 97 -3.68 14.42 -18.43
N GLY A 98 -2.72 13.57 -18.02
CA GLY A 98 -2.94 12.56 -16.99
C GLY A 98 -3.39 13.17 -15.67
N LEU A 99 -2.68 14.20 -15.19
CA LEU A 99 -3.01 14.92 -13.97
C LEU A 99 -4.40 15.57 -14.02
N PHE A 100 -4.75 16.19 -15.14
CA PHE A 100 -6.07 16.81 -15.33
C PHE A 100 -7.21 15.78 -15.29
N LEU A 101 -7.00 14.59 -15.87
CA LEU A 101 -8.01 13.53 -15.92
C LEU A 101 -8.04 12.66 -14.65
N ALA A 102 -6.96 12.63 -13.88
CA ALA A 102 -6.77 11.75 -12.74
C ALA A 102 -7.94 11.75 -11.73
N PRO A 103 -8.53 12.89 -11.30
CA PRO A 103 -9.68 12.85 -10.39
C PRO A 103 -10.88 12.07 -10.95
N SER A 104 -11.14 12.19 -12.25
CA SER A 104 -12.25 11.48 -12.91
C SER A 104 -11.95 9.99 -13.05
N VAL A 105 -10.70 9.65 -13.39
CA VAL A 105 -10.23 8.26 -13.52
C VAL A 105 -10.26 7.56 -12.17
N VAL A 106 -9.71 8.17 -11.12
CA VAL A 106 -9.74 7.63 -9.74
C VAL A 106 -11.17 7.42 -9.28
N LYS A 107 -12.07 8.39 -9.49
CA LYS A 107 -13.49 8.25 -9.16
C LYS A 107 -14.13 7.07 -9.91
N ALA A 108 -13.80 6.85 -11.18
CA ALA A 108 -14.28 5.70 -11.94
C ALA A 108 -13.74 4.39 -11.36
N SER A 109 -12.44 4.32 -11.06
CA SER A 109 -11.80 3.16 -10.42
C SER A 109 -12.43 2.81 -9.06
N ILE A 110 -12.69 3.81 -8.20
CA ILE A 110 -13.37 3.61 -6.92
C ILE A 110 -14.80 3.11 -7.13
N LYS A 111 -15.55 3.69 -8.07
CA LYS A 111 -16.90 3.21 -8.40
C LYS A 111 -16.87 1.76 -8.88
N THR A 112 -15.91 1.39 -9.71
CA THR A 112 -15.70 0.02 -10.16
C THR A 112 -15.36 -0.88 -9.00
N ALA A 113 -14.44 -0.49 -8.10
CA ALA A 113 -14.11 -1.26 -6.90
C ALA A 113 -15.34 -1.44 -5.99
N ILE A 114 -16.15 -0.40 -5.79
CA ILE A 114 -17.41 -0.47 -5.02
C ILE A 114 -18.44 -1.35 -5.74
N LEU A 115 -18.56 -1.25 -7.06
CA LEU A 115 -19.50 -2.05 -7.86
C LEU A 115 -19.12 -3.53 -7.83
N ILE A 116 -17.83 -3.82 -8.03
CA ILE A 116 -17.26 -5.16 -7.93
C ILE A 116 -17.54 -5.66 -6.52
N ASN A 117 -17.09 -4.96 -5.48
CA ASN A 117 -17.40 -5.31 -4.09
C ASN A 117 -18.90 -5.54 -3.87
N LYS A 118 -19.79 -4.69 -4.37
CA LYS A 118 -21.25 -4.88 -4.23
C LYS A 118 -21.77 -6.11 -4.98
N LYS A 119 -21.27 -6.37 -6.20
CA LYS A 119 -21.70 -7.49 -7.03
C LYS A 119 -21.29 -8.81 -6.43
N LEU A 120 -20.07 -8.83 -5.95
CA LEU A 120 -19.49 -9.91 -5.24
C LEU A 120 -20.24 -10.11 -3.89
N THR A 121 -20.56 -9.06 -3.11
CA THR A 121 -21.15 -9.17 -1.75
C THR A 121 -22.66 -9.36 -1.76
N GLY A 122 -23.30 -9.33 -2.94
CA GLY A 122 -24.75 -9.20 -3.07
C GLY A 122 -25.33 -7.89 -2.51
N GLY A 123 -24.49 -6.90 -2.17
CA GLY A 123 -24.90 -5.63 -1.56
C GLY A 123 -25.17 -5.67 -0.06
N GLU A 124 -24.97 -6.80 0.60
CA GLU A 124 -24.92 -6.90 2.06
C GLU A 124 -23.55 -6.40 2.56
N PRO A 125 -23.47 -5.63 3.66
CA PRO A 125 -22.20 -5.29 4.28
C PRO A 125 -21.57 -6.58 4.79
N ASN A 126 -20.56 -7.05 4.06
CA ASN A 126 -19.82 -8.28 4.31
C ASN A 126 -20.73 -9.52 4.33
N ARG A 127 -20.85 -10.22 3.20
CA ARG A 127 -21.20 -11.65 3.16
C ARG A 127 -20.63 -12.29 1.89
N GLU A 128 -19.74 -13.26 2.11
CA GLU A 128 -19.11 -14.23 1.21
C GLU A 128 -18.91 -13.81 -0.25
N LEU A 129 -17.66 -13.50 -0.60
CA LEU A 129 -17.26 -12.95 -1.88
C LEU A 129 -16.09 -13.73 -2.44
N ASP A 130 -16.45 -14.55 -3.42
CA ASP A 130 -15.65 -14.98 -4.56
C ASP A 130 -14.41 -15.84 -4.36
N VAL A 131 -14.43 -16.87 -5.18
CA VAL A 131 -13.25 -17.50 -5.72
C VAL A 131 -12.52 -16.47 -6.59
N PHE A 132 -11.37 -15.97 -6.13
CA PHE A 132 -10.46 -15.17 -6.93
C PHE A 132 -9.40 -16.09 -7.54
N PRO A 133 -9.51 -16.48 -8.82
CA PRO A 133 -8.42 -17.19 -9.49
C PRO A 133 -7.22 -16.24 -9.62
N PHE A 134 -6.15 -16.51 -8.88
CA PHE A 134 -4.87 -15.84 -9.05
C PHE A 134 -4.06 -16.62 -10.07
N ASP A 135 -4.05 -16.17 -11.33
CA ASP A 135 -3.32 -16.88 -12.39
C ASP A 135 -1.79 -16.74 -12.29
N ASP A 136 -1.29 -15.81 -11.48
CA ASP A 136 0.14 -15.51 -11.29
C ASP A 136 0.76 -16.12 -10.01
N ALA A 137 0.04 -17.00 -9.29
CA ALA A 137 0.56 -17.70 -8.11
C ALA A 137 0.63 -19.21 -8.38
N GLU A 138 1.60 -19.89 -7.75
CA GLU A 138 1.78 -21.36 -7.80
C GLU A 138 0.61 -22.14 -7.12
N ALA A 139 -0.51 -21.48 -6.80
CA ALA A 139 -1.67 -22.03 -6.12
C ALA A 139 -2.99 -21.32 -6.48
N ASP A 140 -4.06 -22.08 -6.61
CA ASP A 140 -5.43 -21.58 -6.67
C ASP A 140 -5.90 -21.20 -5.26
N CYS A 141 -6.18 -19.92 -5.04
CA CYS A 141 -6.60 -19.41 -3.74
C CYS A 141 -8.11 -19.14 -3.71
N HIS A 142 -8.77 -19.50 -2.62
CA HIS A 142 -10.19 -19.29 -2.38
C HIS A 142 -10.38 -18.55 -1.06
N PHE A 143 -11.19 -17.50 -1.06
CA PHE A 143 -11.53 -16.77 0.15
C PHE A 143 -13.04 -16.80 0.37
N GLU A 144 -13.46 -17.14 1.58
CA GLU A 144 -14.84 -17.46 1.95
C GLU A 144 -15.20 -16.79 3.28
N ARG A 145 -16.48 -16.52 3.49
CA ARG A 145 -16.99 -15.96 4.76
C ARG A 145 -18.14 -16.84 5.23
N THR A 146 -17.84 -17.69 6.18
CA THR A 146 -18.80 -18.61 6.79
C THR A 146 -19.68 -17.90 7.82
N PRO A 147 -20.77 -18.53 8.30
CA PRO A 147 -21.57 -18.01 9.41
C PRO A 147 -20.79 -17.77 10.71
N ARG A 148 -19.60 -18.36 10.86
CA ARG A 148 -18.78 -18.32 12.09
C ARG A 148 -17.49 -17.53 11.94
N GLY A 149 -17.09 -17.12 10.73
CA GLY A 149 -15.80 -16.49 10.51
C GLY A 149 -15.40 -16.41 9.03
N TYR A 150 -14.14 -16.09 8.78
CA TYR A 150 -13.52 -16.08 7.45
C TYR A 150 -12.73 -17.36 7.23
N LEU A 151 -12.77 -17.92 6.02
CA LEU A 151 -11.99 -19.08 5.60
C LEU A 151 -11.15 -18.69 4.38
N PHE A 152 -9.84 -18.91 4.44
CA PHE A 152 -8.94 -18.78 3.31
C PHE A 152 -8.34 -20.15 3.00
N ARG A 153 -8.50 -20.60 1.76
CA ARG A 153 -7.99 -21.87 1.26
C ARG A 153 -6.99 -21.60 0.14
N MET A 154 -5.85 -22.26 0.17
CA MET A 154 -4.85 -22.22 -0.87
C MET A 154 -4.63 -23.63 -1.40
N VAL A 155 -4.79 -23.85 -2.70
CA VAL A 155 -4.63 -25.16 -3.37
C VAL A 155 -3.43 -25.08 -4.31
N PRO A 156 -2.26 -25.60 -3.94
CA PRO A 156 -1.09 -25.62 -4.81
C PRO A 156 -1.37 -26.31 -6.16
N ARG A 157 -0.95 -25.69 -7.27
CA ARG A 157 -1.15 -26.22 -8.64
C ARG A 157 -0.22 -27.40 -8.96
N ASN A 158 0.82 -27.60 -8.15
CA ASN A 158 1.76 -28.71 -8.24
C ASN A 158 1.20 -30.04 -7.65
N GLY A 159 -0.05 -30.04 -7.15
CA GLY A 159 -0.71 -31.19 -6.55
C GLY A 159 -0.47 -31.37 -5.05
N ASP A 160 0.24 -30.45 -4.40
CA ASP A 160 0.41 -30.45 -2.95
C ASP A 160 -0.93 -30.19 -2.22
N ARG A 161 -0.98 -30.57 -0.93
CA ARG A 161 -2.21 -30.47 -0.14
C ARG A 161 -2.66 -29.00 0.01
N PRO A 162 -3.98 -28.74 -0.02
CA PRO A 162 -4.49 -27.41 0.29
C PRO A 162 -4.12 -26.98 1.72
N THR A 163 -3.91 -25.69 1.92
CA THR A 163 -3.78 -25.08 3.25
C THR A 163 -5.03 -24.27 3.56
N LEU A 164 -5.57 -24.43 4.75
CA LEU A 164 -6.75 -23.74 5.25
C LEU A 164 -6.38 -22.81 6.40
N PHE A 165 -6.98 -21.63 6.40
CA PHE A 165 -6.92 -20.68 7.50
C PHE A 165 -8.33 -20.22 7.84
N PHE A 166 -8.71 -20.34 9.11
CA PHE A 166 -10.02 -19.95 9.61
C PHE A 166 -9.89 -18.90 10.71
N LYS A 167 -10.67 -17.82 10.63
CA LYS A 167 -10.70 -16.76 11.65
C LYS A 167 -12.15 -16.51 12.06
N ALA A 168 -12.49 -16.87 13.29
CA ALA A 168 -13.82 -16.57 13.83
C ALA A 168 -14.03 -15.06 13.99
N PHE A 169 -15.29 -14.60 13.91
CA PHE A 169 -15.60 -13.17 14.02
C PHE A 169 -15.30 -12.59 15.41
N ASP A 170 -15.43 -13.41 16.45
CA ASP A 170 -15.37 -13.07 17.87
C ASP A 170 -14.08 -13.54 18.57
N SER A 171 -13.20 -14.22 17.84
CA SER A 171 -11.89 -14.67 18.37
C SER A 171 -10.78 -13.82 17.75
N PRO A 172 -9.74 -13.41 18.49
CA PRO A 172 -8.54 -12.81 17.90
C PRO A 172 -7.68 -13.85 17.15
N ASP A 173 -7.95 -15.14 17.35
CA ASP A 173 -7.09 -16.23 16.90
C ASP A 173 -7.42 -16.67 15.47
N VAL A 174 -6.35 -16.98 14.73
CA VAL A 174 -6.42 -17.63 13.43
C VAL A 174 -6.08 -19.10 13.60
N GLN A 175 -6.99 -19.98 13.18
CA GLN A 175 -6.78 -21.41 13.15
C GLN A 175 -6.29 -21.83 11.76
N SER A 176 -5.41 -22.83 11.69
CA SER A 176 -4.94 -23.37 10.42
C SER A 176 -4.60 -24.85 10.54
N ASP A 177 -4.72 -25.59 9.44
CA ASP A 177 -4.34 -27.00 9.31
C ASP A 177 -2.88 -27.20 8.90
N LEU A 178 -2.09 -26.12 8.84
CA LEU A 178 -0.66 -26.10 8.47
C LEU A 178 0.16 -27.20 9.17
N LEU A 179 -0.09 -27.47 10.45
CA LEU A 179 0.69 -28.42 11.26
C LEU A 179 -0.06 -29.71 11.61
N ALA A 180 -1.25 -29.93 11.06
CA ALA A 180 -2.14 -31.00 11.50
C ALA A 180 -1.63 -32.44 11.20
N ASP A 181 -0.66 -32.62 10.29
CA ASP A 181 -0.21 -33.92 9.81
C ASP A 181 1.33 -34.13 9.82
N GLY A 182 2.10 -33.18 10.37
CA GLY A 182 3.56 -33.27 10.50
C GLY A 182 4.37 -33.07 9.21
N ARG A 183 3.76 -32.60 8.11
CA ARG A 183 4.48 -32.27 6.85
C ARG A 183 4.75 -30.77 6.73
N GLU A 184 5.94 -30.40 6.22
CA GLU A 184 6.28 -28.99 5.99
C GLU A 184 5.39 -28.35 4.92
N PRO A 185 4.80 -27.16 5.19
CA PRO A 185 3.98 -26.44 4.24
C PRO A 185 4.82 -25.71 3.17
N HIS A 186 4.20 -25.42 2.03
CA HIS A 186 4.84 -24.66 0.95
C HIS A 186 5.15 -23.23 1.41
N GLN A 187 6.43 -22.92 1.63
CA GLN A 187 6.91 -21.71 2.33
C GLN A 187 6.42 -20.39 1.71
N SER A 188 6.41 -20.28 0.37
CA SER A 188 5.93 -19.07 -0.34
C SER A 188 4.44 -18.82 -0.14
N LEU A 189 3.64 -19.89 -0.05
CA LEU A 189 2.20 -19.83 0.13
C LEU A 189 1.84 -19.57 1.60
N MET A 190 2.63 -20.12 2.53
CA MET A 190 2.50 -19.87 3.97
C MET A 190 2.66 -18.38 4.30
N ARG A 191 3.67 -17.71 3.73
CA ARG A 191 3.89 -16.27 3.94
C ARG A 191 2.71 -15.43 3.45
N PHE A 192 2.15 -15.78 2.29
CA PHE A 192 1.00 -15.10 1.72
C PHE A 192 -0.27 -15.34 2.55
N GLY A 193 -0.56 -16.59 2.93
CA GLY A 193 -1.72 -16.93 3.77
C GLY A 193 -1.68 -16.28 5.15
N LEU A 194 -0.53 -16.28 5.82
CA LEU A 194 -0.36 -15.58 7.11
C LEU A 194 -0.60 -14.07 6.98
N TRP A 195 -0.17 -13.45 5.88
CA TRP A 195 -0.37 -12.03 5.63
C TRP A 195 -1.85 -11.67 5.42
N ILE A 196 -2.58 -12.46 4.63
CA ILE A 196 -4.02 -12.31 4.44
C ILE A 196 -4.77 -12.46 5.78
N MET A 197 -4.44 -13.48 6.56
CA MET A 197 -5.10 -13.73 7.85
C MET A 197 -4.76 -12.69 8.91
N PHE A 198 -3.53 -12.18 8.92
CA PHE A 198 -3.15 -11.02 9.72
C PHE A 198 -4.00 -9.80 9.33
N GLY A 199 -4.16 -9.53 8.03
CA GLY A 199 -5.06 -8.47 7.55
C GLY A 199 -6.48 -8.63 8.08
N ILE A 200 -7.05 -9.83 7.96
CA ILE A 200 -8.43 -10.13 8.40
C ILE A 200 -8.60 -10.03 9.92
N ALA A 201 -7.61 -10.46 10.70
CA ALA A 201 -7.68 -10.45 12.15
C ALA A 201 -7.73 -9.04 12.75
N ILE A 202 -7.31 -8.02 12.00
CA ILE A 202 -7.11 -6.65 12.50
C ILE A 202 -8.03 -5.63 11.78
N SER A 203 -8.92 -6.09 10.88
CA SER A 203 -9.71 -5.27 9.93
C SER A 203 -11.11 -4.84 10.40
N PRO A 204 -11.25 -4.17 11.55
CA PRO A 204 -12.15 -3.01 11.53
C PRO A 204 -11.44 -1.69 11.81
N GLU A 205 -10.30 -1.72 12.48
CA GLU A 205 -9.74 -0.51 13.09
C GLU A 205 -8.30 -0.19 12.65
N ALA A 206 -7.52 -1.18 12.20
CA ALA A 206 -6.15 -0.92 11.78
C ALA A 206 -6.03 -0.45 10.33
N ILE A 207 -5.15 0.52 10.13
CA ILE A 207 -4.50 0.78 8.84
C ILE A 207 -3.18 0.00 8.90
N ALA A 208 -2.92 -0.87 7.93
CA ALA A 208 -1.61 -1.49 7.78
C ALA A 208 -0.62 -0.44 7.27
N ILE A 209 0.00 0.30 8.20
CA ILE A 209 1.04 1.26 7.89
C ILE A 209 2.38 0.53 8.01
N HIS A 210 3.00 0.22 6.87
CA HIS A 210 4.42 -0.08 6.84
C HIS A 210 5.16 1.20 7.23
N SER A 211 5.93 1.11 8.33
CA SER A 211 6.77 2.20 8.78
C SER A 211 8.22 1.81 8.81
N SER A 212 9.08 2.70 8.33
CA SER A 212 10.53 2.60 8.49
C SER A 212 11.05 3.94 8.97
N THR A 213 12.19 3.93 9.66
CA THR A 213 12.83 5.15 10.16
C THR A 213 14.28 5.17 9.71
N ILE A 214 14.76 6.33 9.27
CA ILE A 214 16.20 6.59 9.06
C ILE A 214 16.58 7.88 9.78
N GLU A 215 17.88 8.05 10.05
CA GLU A 215 18.43 9.31 10.52
C GLU A 215 18.98 10.11 9.33
N CYS A 216 18.63 11.40 9.24
CA CYS A 216 19.13 12.34 8.25
C CYS A 216 19.51 13.64 8.95
N GLU A 217 20.80 14.00 8.94
CA GLU A 217 21.33 15.23 9.55
C GLU A 217 20.91 15.43 11.02
N GLY A 218 20.94 14.36 11.82
CA GLY A 218 20.54 14.40 13.23
C GLY A 218 19.02 14.48 13.46
N ARG A 219 18.20 14.32 12.41
CA ARG A 219 16.74 14.24 12.50
C ARG A 219 16.26 12.85 12.12
N ALA A 220 15.23 12.37 12.83
CA ALA A 220 14.51 11.17 12.43
C ALA A 220 13.63 11.47 11.21
N VAL A 221 13.64 10.56 10.23
CA VAL A 221 12.74 10.57 9.07
C VAL A 221 11.90 9.32 9.14
N LEU A 222 10.59 9.50 9.33
CA LEU A 222 9.63 8.41 9.41
C LEU A 222 8.92 8.26 8.06
N PHE A 223 8.99 7.06 7.50
CA PHE A 223 8.24 6.65 6.32
C PHE A 223 6.96 5.98 6.76
N LEU A 224 5.81 6.36 6.18
CA LEU A 224 4.52 5.71 6.41
C LEU A 224 3.89 5.37 5.06
N GLY A 225 3.50 4.11 4.84
CA GLY A 225 2.83 3.69 3.60
C GLY A 225 2.01 2.40 3.73
N GLU A 226 1.01 2.21 2.88
CA GLU A 226 0.26 0.95 2.79
C GLU A 226 1.02 -0.06 1.91
N SER A 227 1.41 -1.22 2.47
CA SER A 227 2.23 -2.20 1.74
C SER A 227 1.40 -2.99 0.72
N GLY A 228 1.45 -2.60 -0.55
CA GLY A 228 0.83 -3.37 -1.65
C GLY A 228 1.80 -3.81 -2.76
N THR A 229 3.00 -3.22 -2.84
CA THR A 229 3.99 -3.58 -3.86
C THR A 229 5.36 -3.39 -3.22
N GLY A 230 6.19 -4.45 -3.14
CA GLY A 230 7.47 -4.46 -2.44
C GLY A 230 8.35 -3.22 -2.67
N LYS A 231 8.17 -2.19 -1.83
CA LYS A 231 9.03 -1.02 -1.80
C LYS A 231 10.27 -1.39 -1.00
N ALA A 232 11.21 -2.04 -1.68
CA ALA A 232 12.59 -1.99 -1.27
C ALA A 232 12.98 -0.50 -1.15
N PRO A 233 13.63 -0.07 -0.06
CA PRO A 233 14.27 1.23 -0.04
C PRO A 233 15.27 1.24 -1.20
N ILE A 234 15.26 2.36 -1.93
CA ILE A 234 16.25 2.81 -2.92
C ILE A 234 17.53 1.93 -2.93
N PRO A 235 17.88 1.28 -4.05
CA PRO A 235 19.06 0.42 -4.10
C PRO A 235 20.30 1.28 -3.83
N GLY A 236 20.93 1.10 -2.67
CA GLY A 236 22.18 1.79 -2.34
C GLY A 236 22.52 1.98 -0.86
N CYS A 237 21.62 1.74 0.09
CA CYS A 237 21.97 1.88 1.52
C CYS A 237 21.69 0.56 2.26
N GLY A 238 22.68 -0.33 2.22
CA GLY A 238 22.58 -1.68 2.79
C GLY A 238 23.92 -2.43 2.75
N ARG A 239 25.01 -1.73 3.06
CA ARG A 239 26.27 -2.35 3.49
C ARG A 239 26.87 -1.48 4.59
N SER A 240 26.66 -1.89 5.83
CA SER A 240 27.67 -1.84 6.89
C SER A 240 27.08 -2.52 8.13
N THR A 241 27.61 -3.73 8.38
CA THR A 241 27.72 -4.45 9.67
C THR A 241 26.53 -4.50 10.60
#